data_AF-F0HAF0-F1
#
_entry.id   AF-F0HAF0-F1
#
_cell.length_a   1.000
_cell.length_b   1.000
_cell.length_c   1.000
_cell.angle_alpha   90.00
_cell.angle_beta   90.00
_cell.angle_gamma   90.00
#
_symmetry.space_group_name_H-M   'P 1'
#
loop_
_entity.id
_entity.type
_entity.pdbx_description
1 polymer ?
#
loop_
_entity_poly.entity_id
_entity_poly.type
_entity_poly.pdbx_seq_one_letter_code
_entity_poly.pdbx_strand_id
1 'polypeptide(L)'
;METFRNVFQYPFSVISEIPFDMKGGWRTQYFHNDNPIVLELGCGKGEYTVGLARVYPDINFIGVDIKGARIYTGARQALEEGLENVAFLRTNIEIIDRFFCEDEVQEIWLTFSDPQMKNVHKRLTSTFFMNRYRRFLVDEGIVHLKTDSNFLFTYTTCMVNANHLPVLYRTEDLYGNVLGRDETVDDQMDQKTHEILGIHTYYENQWIERGLNIRYMKFRLPHNGELVEPDVEIELDDYRSYKRPKRSGLLTSR
;
A
#
# COMPACT_ATOMS: atom_id res chain seq x y z
N MET A 1 -3.25 20.65 18.31
CA MET A 1 -2.83 19.81 17.17
C MET A 1 -3.35 20.49 15.93
N GLU A 2 -2.46 20.86 15.02
CA GLU A 2 -2.86 21.37 13.73
C GLU A 2 -3.63 20.26 12.99
N THR A 3 -4.88 20.53 12.64
CA THR A 3 -5.72 19.63 11.86
C THR A 3 -5.61 20.05 10.41
N PHE A 4 -4.85 19.30 9.62
CA PHE A 4 -4.75 19.55 8.19
C PHE A 4 -6.06 19.19 7.48
N ARG A 5 -6.48 20.05 6.54
CA ARG A 5 -7.74 19.87 5.77
C ARG A 5 -7.75 18.59 4.92
N ASN A 6 -6.58 18.05 4.59
CA ASN A 6 -6.39 16.81 3.83
C ASN A 6 -6.17 15.58 4.73
N VAL A 7 -6.41 15.68 6.05
CA VAL A 7 -6.24 14.56 6.99
C VAL A 7 -7.56 14.25 7.69
N PHE A 8 -8.07 13.05 7.45
CA PHE A 8 -9.26 12.48 8.05
C PHE A 8 -8.87 11.53 9.18
N GLN A 9 -9.38 11.74 10.39
CA GLN A 9 -9.02 10.94 11.57
C GLN A 9 -10.26 10.42 12.27
N TYR A 10 -10.32 9.10 12.47
CA TYR A 10 -11.47 8.49 13.14
C TYR A 10 -10.99 7.59 14.29
N PRO A 11 -11.34 7.91 15.55
CA PRO A 11 -11.00 7.06 16.68
C PRO A 11 -11.76 5.74 16.60
N PHE A 12 -11.09 4.65 16.99
CA PHE A 12 -11.68 3.31 17.02
C PHE A 12 -13.00 3.25 17.83
N SER A 13 -13.11 4.04 18.90
CA SER A 13 -14.29 4.08 19.79
C SER A 13 -15.53 4.70 19.16
N VAL A 14 -15.41 5.40 18.03
CA VAL A 14 -16.53 6.14 17.41
C VAL A 14 -17.09 5.37 16.20
N ILE A 15 -16.24 4.61 15.49
CA ILE A 15 -16.62 3.93 14.25
C ILE A 15 -17.48 2.68 14.48
N SER A 16 -17.47 2.08 15.68
CA SER A 16 -18.34 0.92 15.97
C SER A 16 -19.83 1.27 15.91
N GLU A 17 -20.18 2.54 16.14
CA GLU A 17 -21.58 3.00 16.25
C GLU A 17 -21.96 4.07 15.22
N ILE A 18 -21.00 4.80 14.65
CA ILE A 18 -21.26 5.91 13.73
C ILE A 18 -20.70 5.60 12.33
N PRO A 19 -21.53 5.68 11.27
CA PRO A 19 -21.08 5.58 9.88
C PRO A 19 -19.99 6.61 9.55
N PHE A 20 -19.10 6.27 8.62
CA PHE A 20 -18.18 7.25 8.05
C PHE A 20 -18.90 8.03 6.96
N ASP A 21 -19.20 9.31 7.21
CA ASP A 21 -20.01 10.18 6.34
C ASP A 21 -19.47 10.30 4.89
N MET A 22 -18.18 10.10 4.69
CA MET A 22 -17.53 10.21 3.39
C MET A 22 -17.42 8.87 2.64
N LYS A 23 -17.93 7.77 3.20
CA LYS A 23 -17.99 6.48 2.49
C LYS A 23 -18.84 6.64 1.22
N GLY A 24 -18.26 6.40 0.04
CA GLY A 24 -18.92 6.66 -1.25
C GLY A 24 -18.95 8.13 -1.67
N GLY A 25 -18.36 9.03 -0.89
CA GLY A 25 -18.38 10.47 -1.08
C GLY A 25 -17.01 11.09 -1.32
N TRP A 26 -15.92 10.30 -1.44
CA TRP A 26 -14.58 10.86 -1.58
C TRP A 26 -14.44 11.77 -2.80
N ARG A 27 -14.97 11.34 -3.94
CA ARG A 27 -15.02 12.10 -5.20
C ARG A 27 -15.81 13.40 -5.06
N THR A 28 -17.04 13.33 -4.56
CA THR A 28 -17.95 14.49 -4.54
C THR A 28 -17.68 15.47 -3.40
N GLN A 29 -17.32 14.96 -2.22
CA GLN A 29 -17.22 15.76 -0.98
C GLN A 29 -15.81 16.29 -0.72
N TYR A 30 -14.76 15.65 -1.24
CA TYR A 30 -13.38 16.07 -0.99
C TYR A 30 -12.60 16.41 -2.27
N PHE A 31 -12.50 15.48 -3.22
CA PHE A 31 -11.71 15.70 -4.44
C PHE A 31 -12.42 16.60 -5.46
N HIS A 32 -13.74 16.70 -5.37
CA HIS A 32 -14.61 17.50 -6.24
C HIS A 32 -14.44 17.19 -7.74
N ASN A 33 -14.20 15.92 -8.07
CA ASN A 33 -14.02 15.41 -9.43
C ASN A 33 -14.42 13.92 -9.51
N ASP A 34 -14.45 13.37 -10.73
CA ASP A 34 -14.79 11.97 -10.98
C ASP A 34 -13.55 11.08 -11.24
N ASN A 35 -12.36 11.54 -10.90
CA ASN A 35 -11.11 10.83 -11.17
C ASN A 35 -11.02 9.51 -10.39
N PRO A 36 -10.26 8.52 -10.89
CA PRO A 36 -10.04 7.27 -10.18
C PRO A 36 -9.36 7.51 -8.82
N ILE A 37 -9.66 6.65 -7.85
CA ILE A 37 -9.08 6.66 -6.51
C ILE A 37 -8.11 5.49 -6.38
N VAL A 38 -6.89 5.80 -5.94
CA VAL A 38 -5.84 4.85 -5.64
C VAL A 38 -5.46 4.94 -4.17
N LEU A 39 -5.40 3.80 -3.48
CA LEU A 39 -5.02 3.75 -2.07
C LEU A 39 -3.56 3.33 -1.91
N GLU A 40 -2.81 4.01 -1.03
CA GLU A 40 -1.57 3.48 -0.47
C GLU A 40 -1.84 3.02 0.97
N LEU A 41 -1.83 1.71 1.17
CA LEU A 41 -2.18 1.08 2.44
C LEU A 41 -0.92 0.81 3.29
N GLY A 42 -0.80 1.51 4.41
CA GLY A 42 0.42 1.53 5.22
C GLY A 42 1.44 2.57 4.75
N CYS A 43 0.98 3.74 4.29
CA CYS A 43 1.77 4.74 3.57
C CYS A 43 2.94 5.37 4.37
N GLY A 44 3.01 5.13 5.69
CA GLY A 44 4.06 5.68 6.52
C GLY A 44 4.07 7.21 6.46
N LYS A 45 5.13 7.77 5.87
CA LYS A 45 5.27 9.23 5.72
C LYS A 45 4.46 9.82 4.58
N GLY A 46 3.85 8.99 3.73
CA GLY A 46 3.09 9.43 2.56
C GLY A 46 3.96 9.86 1.38
N GLU A 47 5.27 9.63 1.40
CA GLU A 47 6.18 10.08 0.33
C GLU A 47 5.77 9.52 -1.04
N TYR A 48 5.32 8.27 -1.09
CA TYR A 48 4.85 7.64 -2.33
C TYR A 48 3.50 8.20 -2.77
N THR A 49 2.51 8.26 -1.87
CA THR A 49 1.21 8.93 -2.10
C THR A 49 1.40 10.34 -2.71
N VAL A 50 2.23 11.18 -2.10
CA VAL A 50 2.46 12.56 -2.58
C VAL A 50 3.24 12.55 -3.89
N GLY A 51 4.24 11.68 -4.02
CA GLY A 51 5.01 11.53 -5.26
C GLY A 51 4.13 11.17 -6.46
N LEU A 52 3.23 10.20 -6.29
CA LEU A 52 2.28 9.78 -7.33
C LEU A 52 1.35 10.92 -7.72
N ALA A 53 0.82 11.65 -6.74
CA ALA A 53 -0.11 12.73 -7.00
C ALA A 53 0.48 13.90 -7.79
N ARG A 54 1.79 14.17 -7.63
CA ARG A 54 2.51 15.15 -8.48
C ARG A 54 2.56 14.73 -9.94
N VAL A 55 2.78 13.43 -10.18
CA VAL A 55 2.99 12.89 -11.52
C VAL A 55 1.65 12.68 -12.22
N TYR A 56 0.61 12.33 -11.48
CA TYR A 56 -0.71 11.99 -11.99
C TYR A 56 -1.80 12.91 -11.39
N PRO A 57 -1.92 14.18 -11.86
CA PRO A 57 -2.92 15.12 -11.36
C PRO A 57 -4.37 14.64 -11.60
N ASP A 58 -4.58 13.80 -12.62
CA ASP A 58 -5.89 13.24 -12.98
C ASP A 58 -6.24 11.94 -12.24
N ILE A 59 -5.49 11.61 -11.17
CA ILE A 59 -5.77 10.48 -10.27
C ILE A 59 -5.78 10.99 -8.83
N ASN A 60 -6.77 10.56 -8.06
CA ASN A 60 -6.87 10.88 -6.64
C ASN A 60 -6.15 9.82 -5.81
N PHE A 61 -5.28 10.26 -4.89
CA PHE A 61 -4.51 9.37 -4.03
C PHE A 61 -4.90 9.53 -2.57
N ILE A 62 -5.07 8.40 -1.87
CA ILE A 62 -5.35 8.39 -0.43
C ILE A 62 -4.31 7.53 0.29
N GLY A 63 -3.49 8.17 1.11
CA GLY A 63 -2.53 7.49 1.98
C GLY A 63 -3.17 7.08 3.31
N VAL A 64 -3.04 5.81 3.69
CA VAL A 64 -3.64 5.26 4.92
C VAL A 64 -2.56 4.77 5.89
N ASP A 65 -2.53 5.29 7.12
CA ASP A 65 -1.69 4.75 8.21
C ASP A 65 -2.33 5.01 9.59
N ILE A 66 -2.15 4.09 10.52
CA ILE A 66 -2.69 4.19 11.88
C ILE A 66 -2.02 5.28 12.73
N LYS A 67 -0.75 5.62 12.43
CA LYS A 67 0.05 6.58 13.17
C LYS A 67 -0.01 7.96 12.52
N GLY A 68 -0.82 8.84 13.10
CA GLY A 68 -0.94 10.24 12.69
C GLY A 68 0.40 10.99 12.55
N ALA A 69 1.36 10.70 13.44
CA ALA A 69 2.70 11.29 13.38
C ALA A 69 3.49 10.94 12.11
N ARG A 70 3.17 9.82 11.44
CA ARG A 70 3.84 9.43 10.19
C ARG A 70 3.24 10.19 9.01
N ILE A 71 1.91 10.20 8.87
CA ILE A 71 1.22 10.89 7.77
C ILE A 71 1.41 12.42 7.79
N TYR A 72 1.79 13.00 8.94
CA TYR A 72 2.00 14.45 9.08
C TYR A 72 2.94 15.02 8.00
N THR A 73 4.04 14.32 7.70
CA THR A 73 5.03 14.81 6.72
C THR A 73 4.40 14.95 5.34
N GLY A 74 3.79 13.89 4.81
CA GLY A 74 3.14 13.91 3.50
C GLY A 74 1.93 14.84 3.46
N ALA A 75 1.12 14.88 4.51
CA ALA A 75 -0.05 15.76 4.58
C ALA A 75 0.33 17.24 4.51
N ARG A 76 1.33 17.66 5.29
CA ARG A 76 1.87 19.03 5.24
C ARG A 76 2.45 19.34 3.86
N GLN A 77 3.24 18.41 3.31
CA GLN A 77 3.88 18.60 2.01
C GLN A 77 2.87 18.77 0.87
N ALA A 78 1.82 17.96 0.84
CA ALA A 78 0.76 18.09 -0.16
C ALA A 78 0.07 19.46 -0.09
N LEU A 79 -0.13 20.02 1.11
CA LEU A 79 -0.70 21.37 1.28
C LEU A 79 0.27 22.47 0.84
N GLU A 80 1.55 22.36 1.19
CA GLU A 80 2.58 23.34 0.82
C GLU A 80 2.80 23.42 -0.70
N GLU A 81 2.62 22.30 -1.39
CA GLU A 81 2.74 22.21 -2.85
C GLU A 81 1.43 22.44 -3.59
N GLY A 82 0.32 22.64 -2.87
CA GLY A 82 -0.99 22.89 -3.48
C GLY A 82 -1.59 21.68 -4.20
N LEU A 83 -1.25 20.46 -3.79
CA LEU A 83 -1.82 19.24 -4.37
C LEU A 83 -3.25 19.02 -3.87
N GLU A 84 -4.20 19.04 -4.79
CA GLU A 84 -5.65 18.88 -4.49
C GLU A 84 -6.13 17.43 -4.67
N ASN A 85 -5.35 16.59 -5.34
CA ASN A 85 -5.61 15.18 -5.60
C ASN A 85 -5.00 14.23 -4.54
N VAL A 86 -4.77 14.72 -3.31
CA VAL A 86 -4.21 13.92 -2.19
C VAL A 86 -5.01 14.06 -0.91
N ALA A 87 -5.40 12.93 -0.31
CA ALA A 87 -5.90 12.86 1.05
C ALA A 87 -5.09 11.88 1.92
N PHE A 88 -5.25 12.00 3.23
CA PHE A 88 -4.73 11.04 4.20
C PHE A 88 -5.82 10.59 5.15
N LEU A 89 -5.90 9.27 5.35
CA LEU A 89 -6.84 8.65 6.28
C LEU A 89 -6.08 7.98 7.41
N ARG A 90 -6.29 8.47 8.64
CA ARG A 90 -5.77 7.84 9.85
C ARG A 90 -6.77 6.85 10.39
N THR A 91 -6.53 5.57 10.11
CA THR A 91 -7.37 4.47 10.61
C THR A 91 -6.57 3.19 10.77
N ASN A 92 -7.18 2.18 11.39
CA ASN A 92 -6.68 0.82 11.34
C ASN A 92 -7.13 0.16 10.02
N ILE A 93 -6.18 -0.41 9.29
CA ILE A 93 -6.42 -1.09 8.02
C ILE A 93 -7.36 -2.31 8.14
N GLU A 94 -7.50 -2.88 9.33
CA GLU A 94 -8.43 -4.00 9.58
C GLU A 94 -9.91 -3.62 9.50
N ILE A 95 -10.22 -2.33 9.40
CA ILE A 95 -11.59 -1.82 9.21
C ILE A 95 -11.69 -0.95 7.95
N ILE A 96 -10.77 -1.11 6.99
CA ILE A 96 -10.67 -0.21 5.83
C ILE A 96 -11.94 -0.20 4.96
N ASP A 97 -12.68 -1.31 4.92
CA ASP A 97 -13.96 -1.48 4.21
C ASP A 97 -15.11 -0.62 4.78
N ARG A 98 -14.91 0.00 5.94
CA ARG A 98 -15.85 0.99 6.50
C ARG A 98 -15.69 2.38 5.88
N PHE A 99 -14.59 2.65 5.18
CA PHE A 99 -14.27 4.00 4.69
C PHE A 99 -14.55 4.20 3.21
N PHE A 100 -14.85 3.12 2.50
CA PHE A 100 -15.08 3.12 1.05
C PHE A 100 -16.34 2.33 0.71
N CYS A 101 -17.11 2.79 -0.28
CA CYS A 101 -18.23 2.05 -0.84
C CYS A 101 -17.76 1.03 -1.87
N GLU A 102 -18.67 0.14 -2.24
CA GLU A 102 -18.46 -0.80 -3.35
C GLU A 102 -17.99 -0.04 -4.59
N ASP A 103 -17.01 -0.60 -5.29
CA ASP A 103 -16.41 -0.06 -6.52
C ASP A 103 -15.85 1.37 -6.46
N GLU A 104 -15.62 1.91 -5.26
CA GLU A 104 -15.12 3.28 -5.09
C GLU A 104 -13.64 3.41 -5.50
N VAL A 105 -12.86 2.35 -5.35
CA VAL A 105 -11.39 2.34 -5.49
C VAL A 105 -10.96 1.52 -6.71
N GLN A 106 -9.97 2.01 -7.46
CA GLN A 106 -9.48 1.35 -8.67
C GLN A 106 -8.21 0.53 -8.44
N GLU A 107 -7.28 1.02 -7.60
CA GLU A 107 -6.00 0.35 -7.35
C GLU A 107 -5.61 0.44 -5.87
N ILE A 108 -4.90 -0.58 -5.37
CA ILE A 108 -4.31 -0.63 -4.03
C ILE A 108 -2.80 -0.84 -4.14
N TRP A 109 -2.04 -0.01 -3.44
CA TRP A 109 -0.60 -0.10 -3.30
C TRP A 109 -0.21 -0.56 -1.91
N LEU A 110 0.60 -1.62 -1.86
CA LEU A 110 1.25 -2.18 -0.68
C LEU A 110 2.75 -1.98 -0.81
N THR A 111 3.24 -0.86 -0.29
CA THR A 111 4.64 -0.43 -0.39
C THR A 111 5.38 -0.76 0.91
N PHE A 112 6.38 -1.65 0.83
CA PHE A 112 7.25 -2.03 1.95
C PHE A 112 6.49 -2.40 3.23
N SER A 113 5.34 -3.06 3.04
CA SER A 113 4.48 -3.51 4.13
C SER A 113 5.21 -4.51 5.03
N ASP A 114 4.91 -4.46 6.33
CA ASP A 114 5.48 -5.42 7.29
C ASP A 114 5.07 -6.85 6.85
N PRO A 115 6.01 -7.80 6.70
CA PRO A 115 5.73 -9.13 6.17
C PRO A 115 4.80 -9.95 7.06
N GLN A 116 4.68 -9.60 8.36
CA GLN A 116 3.82 -10.28 9.32
C GLN A 116 3.97 -11.81 9.24
N MET A 117 5.24 -12.27 9.29
CA MET A 117 5.60 -13.64 8.93
C MET A 117 4.89 -14.71 9.77
N LYS A 118 4.42 -14.35 10.97
CA LYS A 118 3.72 -15.25 11.91
C LYS A 118 2.22 -15.00 12.05
N ASN A 119 1.66 -14.00 11.37
CA ASN A 119 0.25 -13.63 11.54
C ASN A 119 -0.38 -13.25 10.20
N VAL A 120 -1.03 -14.23 9.57
CA VAL A 120 -1.74 -14.08 8.30
C VAL A 120 -2.84 -13.02 8.35
N HIS A 121 -3.55 -12.88 9.48
CA HIS A 121 -4.61 -11.88 9.64
C HIS A 121 -4.09 -10.43 9.76
N LYS A 122 -2.77 -10.26 9.85
CA LYS A 122 -2.11 -8.94 9.83
C LYS A 122 -1.33 -8.68 8.54
N ARG A 123 -1.08 -9.73 7.74
CA ARG A 123 -0.34 -9.65 6.48
C ARG A 123 -1.23 -9.08 5.39
N LEU A 124 -0.89 -7.90 4.85
CA LEU A 124 -1.77 -7.17 3.94
C LEU A 124 -2.02 -7.88 2.59
N THR A 125 -1.17 -8.83 2.22
CA THR A 125 -1.34 -9.63 1.00
C THR A 125 -2.11 -10.92 1.22
N SER A 126 -2.62 -11.19 2.43
CA SER A 126 -3.34 -12.43 2.70
C SER A 126 -4.75 -12.46 2.16
N THR A 127 -5.32 -13.67 2.06
CA THR A 127 -6.72 -13.85 1.63
C THR A 127 -7.70 -13.12 2.55
N PHE A 128 -7.38 -12.96 3.83
CA PHE A 128 -8.14 -12.15 4.78
C PHE A 128 -8.28 -10.69 4.33
N PHE A 129 -7.19 -10.09 3.85
CA PHE A 129 -7.20 -8.72 3.36
C PHE A 129 -7.74 -8.62 1.93
N MET A 130 -7.42 -9.56 1.05
CA MET A 130 -8.00 -9.59 -0.31
C MET A 130 -9.54 -9.63 -0.27
N ASN A 131 -10.12 -10.47 0.59
CA ASN A 131 -11.57 -10.49 0.80
C ASN A 131 -12.13 -9.19 1.37
N ARG A 132 -11.34 -8.43 2.14
CA ARG A 132 -11.74 -7.10 2.60
C ARG A 132 -11.67 -6.08 1.47
N TYR A 133 -10.62 -6.13 0.65
CA TYR A 133 -10.42 -5.22 -0.49
C TYR A 133 -11.54 -5.36 -1.52
N ARG A 134 -12.00 -6.59 -1.80
CA ARG A 134 -13.15 -6.88 -2.68
C ARG A 134 -14.45 -6.15 -2.30
N ARG A 135 -14.59 -5.63 -1.08
CA ARG A 135 -15.80 -4.90 -0.64
C ARG A 135 -15.87 -3.47 -1.17
N PHE A 136 -14.78 -2.94 -1.71
CA PHE A 136 -14.70 -1.54 -2.13
C PHE A 136 -13.80 -1.30 -3.36
N LEU A 137 -12.92 -2.23 -3.69
CA LEU A 137 -12.16 -2.23 -4.93
C LEU A 137 -13.09 -2.64 -6.08
N VAL A 138 -12.98 -1.98 -7.24
CA VAL A 138 -13.68 -2.39 -8.46
C VAL A 138 -13.37 -3.85 -8.83
N ASP A 139 -14.30 -4.51 -9.51
CA ASP A 139 -14.04 -5.85 -10.06
C ASP A 139 -12.81 -5.79 -10.98
N GLU A 140 -11.97 -6.82 -10.90
CA GLU A 140 -10.68 -6.88 -11.60
C GLU A 140 -9.69 -5.73 -11.27
N GLY A 141 -9.94 -4.99 -10.17
CA GLY A 141 -9.05 -3.92 -9.70
C GLY A 141 -7.64 -4.42 -9.38
N ILE A 142 -6.66 -3.51 -9.42
CA ILE A 142 -5.24 -3.89 -9.38
C ILE A 142 -4.70 -3.76 -7.96
N VAL A 143 -4.02 -4.83 -7.51
CA VAL A 143 -3.21 -4.79 -6.29
C VAL A 143 -1.74 -4.80 -6.67
N HIS A 144 -1.01 -3.82 -6.16
CA HIS A 144 0.42 -3.66 -6.34
C HIS A 144 1.16 -3.99 -5.05
N LEU A 145 2.16 -4.85 -5.14
CA LEU A 145 3.10 -5.13 -4.06
C LEU A 145 4.50 -4.67 -4.49
N LYS A 146 5.09 -3.74 -3.74
CA LYS A 146 6.49 -3.33 -3.86
C LYS A 146 7.19 -3.63 -2.54
N THR A 147 8.18 -4.52 -2.52
CA THR A 147 8.75 -5.00 -1.24
C THR A 147 10.20 -5.43 -1.37
N ASP A 148 10.93 -5.26 -0.28
CA ASP A 148 12.27 -5.77 -0.03
C ASP A 148 12.28 -7.17 0.63
N SER A 149 11.14 -7.58 1.21
CA SER A 149 10.97 -8.85 1.92
C SER A 149 10.89 -10.04 0.95
N ASN A 150 11.77 -11.02 1.14
CA ASN A 150 11.70 -12.27 0.40
C ASN A 150 10.48 -13.08 0.82
N PHE A 151 10.23 -13.14 2.13
CA PHE A 151 9.08 -13.84 2.70
C PHE A 151 7.76 -13.31 2.13
N LEU A 152 7.53 -11.99 2.18
CA LEU A 152 6.26 -11.40 1.75
C LEU A 152 6.04 -11.58 0.24
N PHE A 153 7.10 -11.42 -0.55
CA PHE A 153 7.02 -11.59 -1.99
C PHE A 153 6.74 -13.05 -2.38
N THR A 154 7.43 -13.99 -1.75
CA THR A 154 7.24 -15.44 -1.96
C THR A 154 5.82 -15.84 -1.55
N TYR A 155 5.38 -15.42 -0.37
CA TYR A 155 4.03 -15.68 0.12
C TYR A 155 2.97 -15.14 -0.84
N THR A 156 3.13 -13.91 -1.31
CA THR A 156 2.15 -13.29 -2.21
C THR A 156 2.12 -14.00 -3.55
N THR A 157 3.28 -14.46 -4.05
CA THR A 157 3.36 -15.31 -5.25
C THR A 157 2.58 -16.62 -5.05
N CYS A 158 2.75 -17.29 -3.91
CA CYS A 158 1.99 -18.51 -3.59
C CYS A 158 0.49 -18.24 -3.46
N MET A 159 0.09 -17.15 -2.80
CA MET A 159 -1.31 -16.75 -2.63
C MET A 159 -1.97 -16.49 -3.99
N VAL A 160 -1.31 -15.73 -4.86
CA VAL A 160 -1.80 -15.44 -6.21
C VAL A 160 -1.93 -16.72 -7.03
N ASN A 161 -0.92 -17.59 -7.00
CA ASN A 161 -0.92 -18.85 -7.76
C ASN A 161 -2.01 -19.83 -7.29
N ALA A 162 -2.14 -20.02 -5.97
CA ALA A 162 -3.14 -20.91 -5.38
C ALA A 162 -4.58 -20.49 -5.70
N ASN A 163 -4.78 -19.20 -5.93
CA ASN A 163 -6.08 -18.61 -6.24
C ASN A 163 -6.28 -18.27 -7.72
N HIS A 164 -5.33 -18.64 -8.58
CA HIS A 164 -5.35 -18.36 -10.02
C HIS A 164 -5.62 -16.88 -10.36
N LEU A 165 -5.11 -15.95 -9.56
CA LEU A 165 -5.32 -14.52 -9.79
C LEU A 165 -4.50 -14.06 -11.02
N PRO A 166 -5.06 -13.25 -11.93
CA PRO A 166 -4.33 -12.79 -13.12
C PRO A 166 -3.15 -11.90 -12.76
N VAL A 167 -1.92 -12.43 -12.89
CA VAL A 167 -0.69 -11.64 -12.75
C VAL A 167 -0.51 -10.79 -13.99
N LEU A 168 -0.37 -9.47 -13.80
CA LEU A 168 -0.13 -8.53 -14.89
C LEU A 168 1.37 -8.30 -15.11
N TYR A 169 2.15 -8.28 -14.02
CA TYR A 169 3.60 -8.13 -14.07
C TYR A 169 4.24 -8.60 -12.76
N ARG A 170 5.45 -9.15 -12.84
CA ARG A 170 6.23 -9.64 -11.69
C ARG A 170 7.72 -9.57 -12.00
N THR A 171 8.49 -8.93 -11.13
CA THR A 171 9.95 -8.94 -11.15
C THR A 171 10.49 -9.19 -9.75
N GLU A 172 11.53 -10.00 -9.68
CA GLU A 172 12.33 -10.20 -8.47
C GLU A 172 13.48 -9.21 -8.35
N ASP A 173 13.75 -8.42 -9.38
CA ASP A 173 14.80 -7.40 -9.39
C ASP A 173 14.36 -6.17 -10.15
N LEU A 174 13.64 -5.29 -9.43
CA LEU A 174 13.04 -4.09 -10.03
C LEU A 174 14.09 -3.10 -10.55
N TYR A 175 15.27 -3.05 -9.95
CA TYR A 175 16.30 -2.05 -10.24
C TYR A 175 17.60 -2.64 -10.82
N GLY A 176 17.64 -3.95 -11.09
CA GLY A 176 18.82 -4.66 -11.60
C GLY A 176 19.42 -4.01 -12.85
N ASN A 177 18.58 -3.45 -13.72
CA ASN A 177 19.00 -2.77 -14.95
C ASN A 177 19.62 -1.39 -14.71
N VAL A 178 19.26 -0.71 -13.62
CA VAL A 178 19.78 0.64 -13.27
C VAL A 178 21.22 0.56 -12.74
N LEU A 179 21.66 -0.62 -12.29
CA LEU A 179 22.99 -0.88 -11.73
C LEU A 179 23.98 -1.50 -12.74
N GLY A 180 23.68 -1.46 -14.04
CA GLY A 180 24.61 -1.88 -15.11
C GLY A 180 24.64 -3.38 -15.39
N ARG A 181 23.53 -4.10 -15.18
CA ARG A 181 23.33 -5.45 -15.71
C ARG A 181 22.30 -5.39 -16.84
N ASP A 182 22.77 -5.58 -18.06
CA ASP A 182 22.04 -5.68 -19.34
C ASP A 182 20.85 -4.72 -19.57
N GLU A 183 20.95 -3.93 -20.64
CA GLU A 183 19.93 -2.99 -21.12
C GLU A 183 18.71 -3.69 -21.74
N THR A 184 18.12 -4.67 -21.06
CA THR A 184 16.76 -5.09 -21.38
C THR A 184 15.85 -4.39 -20.39
N VAL A 185 15.39 -3.18 -20.73
CA VAL A 185 14.13 -2.66 -20.20
C VAL A 185 13.15 -3.84 -20.26
N ASP A 186 12.57 -4.23 -19.14
CA ASP A 186 11.67 -5.38 -19.11
C ASP A 186 10.49 -5.06 -20.03
N ASP A 187 10.55 -5.51 -21.28
CA ASP A 187 9.61 -5.19 -22.37
C ASP A 187 8.17 -5.63 -22.02
N GLN A 188 8.00 -6.39 -20.94
CA GLN A 188 6.71 -6.82 -20.41
C GLN A 188 6.09 -5.81 -19.43
N MET A 189 6.84 -4.81 -18.97
CA MET A 189 6.33 -3.76 -18.10
C MET A 189 5.64 -2.67 -18.93
N ASP A 190 4.35 -2.41 -18.68
CA ASP A 190 3.68 -1.29 -19.33
C ASP A 190 4.25 0.06 -18.88
N GLN A 191 4.16 1.03 -19.79
CA GLN A 191 4.69 2.39 -19.63
C GLN A 191 4.23 3.07 -18.33
N LYS A 192 2.95 2.93 -17.96
CA LYS A 192 2.39 3.52 -16.73
C LYS A 192 3.10 2.94 -15.50
N THR A 193 3.34 1.63 -15.50
CA THR A 193 4.04 0.94 -14.42
C THR A 193 5.50 1.36 -14.35
N HIS A 194 6.18 1.51 -15.50
CA HIS A 194 7.55 2.02 -15.55
C HIS A 194 7.66 3.42 -14.92
N GLU A 195 6.78 4.35 -15.29
CA GLU A 195 6.75 5.71 -14.76
C GLU A 195 6.48 5.74 -13.25
N ILE A 196 5.47 4.99 -12.79
CA ILE A 196 5.12 4.89 -11.37
C ILE A 196 6.28 4.32 -10.53
N LEU A 197 7.00 3.32 -11.05
CA LEU A 197 8.11 2.68 -10.33
C LEU A 197 9.40 3.50 -10.36
N GLY A 198 9.52 4.46 -11.29
CA GLY A 198 10.57 5.49 -11.29
C GLY A 198 10.43 6.53 -10.17
N ILE A 199 9.29 6.57 -9.47
CA ILE A 199 9.14 7.38 -8.25
C ILE A 199 9.81 6.64 -7.10
N HIS A 200 11.02 7.07 -6.75
CA HIS A 200 11.77 6.53 -5.61
C HIS A 200 11.48 7.32 -4.34
N THR A 201 10.99 6.65 -3.31
CA THR A 201 10.88 7.23 -1.96
C THR A 201 12.25 7.39 -1.30
N TYR A 202 12.34 8.18 -0.22
CA TYR A 202 13.59 8.28 0.54
C TYR A 202 14.02 6.91 1.09
N TYR A 203 13.06 6.08 1.49
CA TYR A 203 13.33 4.71 1.92
C TYR A 203 14.01 3.92 0.79
N GLU A 204 13.47 3.95 -0.42
CA GLU A 204 14.00 3.18 -1.54
C GLU A 204 15.41 3.60 -1.95
N ASN A 205 15.70 4.89 -1.97
CA ASN A 205 17.05 5.36 -2.25
C ASN A 205 18.06 4.79 -1.25
N GLN A 206 17.70 4.72 0.04
CA GLN A 206 18.56 4.08 1.06
C GLN A 206 18.74 2.57 0.84
N TRP A 207 17.79 1.88 0.21
CA TRP A 207 17.87 0.44 -0.06
C TRP A 207 18.66 0.14 -1.34
N ILE A 208 18.44 0.94 -2.40
CA ILE A 208 19.18 0.86 -3.66
C ILE A 208 20.67 1.14 -3.41
N GLU A 209 21.01 2.20 -2.66
CA GLU A 209 22.41 2.52 -2.30
C GLU A 209 23.13 1.39 -1.56
N ARG A 210 22.38 0.50 -0.90
CA ARG A 210 22.91 -0.64 -0.15
C ARG A 210 22.94 -1.93 -0.97
N GLY A 211 22.58 -1.88 -2.24
CA GLY A 211 22.50 -3.05 -3.13
C GLY A 211 21.43 -4.05 -2.71
N LEU A 212 20.42 -3.62 -1.95
CA LEU A 212 19.34 -4.49 -1.54
C LEU A 212 18.29 -4.56 -2.64
N ASN A 213 17.96 -5.78 -3.03
CA ASN A 213 17.05 -6.04 -4.11
C ASN A 213 15.60 -5.69 -3.72
N ILE A 214 14.90 -4.96 -4.60
CA ILE A 214 13.49 -4.60 -4.46
C ILE A 214 12.70 -5.41 -5.48
N ARG A 215 11.66 -6.07 -5.00
CA ARG A 215 10.77 -6.93 -5.76
C ARG A 215 9.46 -6.22 -6.00
N TYR A 216 8.83 -6.51 -7.13
CA TYR A 216 7.55 -5.91 -7.47
C TYR A 216 6.64 -6.92 -8.18
N MET A 217 5.36 -6.88 -7.85
CA MET A 217 4.33 -7.56 -8.62
C MET A 217 3.03 -6.78 -8.61
N LYS A 218 2.24 -6.98 -9.65
CA LYS A 218 0.85 -6.53 -9.70
C LYS A 218 -0.05 -7.56 -10.34
N PHE A 219 -1.25 -7.68 -9.80
CA PHE A 219 -2.23 -8.67 -10.21
C PHE A 219 -3.64 -8.09 -10.08
N ARG A 220 -4.59 -8.69 -10.81
CA ARG A 220 -6.02 -8.34 -10.70
C ARG A 220 -6.66 -9.11 -9.58
N LEU A 221 -7.60 -8.47 -8.89
CA LEU A 221 -8.41 -9.08 -7.84
C LEU A 221 -9.88 -9.09 -8.29
N PRO A 222 -10.36 -10.21 -8.87
CA PRO A 222 -11.79 -10.40 -9.16
C PRO A 222 -12.59 -10.35 -7.86
N HIS A 223 -13.85 -9.90 -7.91
CA HIS A 223 -14.77 -9.96 -6.77
C HIS A 223 -15.15 -11.38 -6.37
N ASN A 224 -15.34 -12.23 -7.38
CA ASN A 224 -15.94 -13.55 -7.23
C ASN A 224 -14.90 -14.64 -6.93
N GLY A 225 -15.39 -15.80 -6.51
CA GLY A 225 -14.59 -16.97 -6.17
C GLY A 225 -14.13 -16.99 -4.71
N GLU A 226 -13.93 -18.19 -4.19
CA GLU A 226 -13.42 -18.40 -2.84
C GLU A 226 -11.89 -18.31 -2.86
N LEU A 227 -11.31 -17.48 -1.99
CA LEU A 227 -9.86 -17.40 -1.85
C LEU A 227 -9.38 -18.41 -0.80
N VAL A 228 -8.46 -19.28 -1.22
CA VAL A 228 -7.79 -20.27 -0.39
C VAL A 228 -6.44 -19.72 0.07
N GLU A 229 -6.22 -19.76 1.37
CA GLU A 229 -4.96 -19.38 1.98
C GLU A 229 -3.88 -20.43 1.63
N PRO A 230 -2.72 -20.06 1.05
CA PRO A 230 -1.71 -21.02 0.64
C PRO A 230 -1.08 -21.71 1.87
N ASP A 231 -1.07 -23.04 1.86
CA ASP A 231 -0.38 -23.86 2.87
C ASP A 231 1.06 -24.14 2.40
N VAL A 232 1.95 -23.19 2.67
CA VAL A 232 3.36 -23.25 2.26
C VAL A 232 4.26 -22.83 3.40
N GLU A 233 5.33 -23.59 3.62
CA GLU A 233 6.40 -23.21 4.53
C GLU A 233 7.40 -22.32 3.78
N ILE A 234 7.61 -21.10 4.28
CA ILE A 234 8.47 -20.09 3.65
C ILE A 234 9.55 -19.70 4.63
N GLU A 235 10.79 -19.65 4.16
CA GLU A 235 11.91 -19.17 4.94
C GLU A 235 11.65 -17.74 5.45
N LEU A 236 11.83 -17.55 6.76
CA LEU A 236 11.64 -16.25 7.38
C LEU A 236 12.77 -15.31 6.96
N ASP A 237 12.44 -14.05 6.71
CA ASP A 237 13.49 -13.06 6.46
C ASP A 237 14.42 -12.95 7.67
N ASP A 238 15.73 -13.08 7.45
CA ASP A 238 16.76 -12.89 8.48
C ASP A 238 16.75 -11.49 9.10
N TYR A 239 16.15 -10.53 8.39
CA TYR A 239 16.15 -9.13 8.74
C TYR A 239 14.80 -8.68 9.30
N ARG A 240 14.83 -8.13 10.52
CA ARG A 240 13.79 -7.20 10.97
C ARG A 240 14.10 -5.86 10.33
N SER A 241 13.22 -5.37 9.46
CA SER A 241 13.17 -3.97 8.97
C SER A 241 13.98 -3.02 9.86
N TYR A 242 15.20 -2.65 9.44
CA TYR A 242 16.10 -1.84 10.26
C TYR A 242 15.43 -0.52 10.63
N LYS A 243 15.75 -0.03 11.83
CA LYS A 243 15.18 1.15 12.52
C LYS A 243 13.85 0.93 13.24
N ARG A 244 13.68 -0.21 13.91
CA ARG A 244 13.07 -0.16 15.26
C ARG A 244 14.17 -0.40 16.29
N PRO A 245 14.67 0.63 17.01
CA PRO A 245 15.39 0.34 18.25
C PRO A 245 14.48 -0.54 19.11
N LYS A 246 15.06 -1.51 19.82
CA LYS A 246 14.35 -2.28 20.84
C LYS A 246 13.57 -1.27 21.68
N ARG A 247 12.24 -1.45 21.83
CA ARG A 247 11.62 -1.01 23.08
C ARG A 247 12.43 -1.73 24.14
N SER A 248 13.20 -0.97 24.92
CA SER A 248 13.85 -1.45 26.12
C SER A 248 12.81 -2.31 26.84
N GLY A 249 13.13 -3.59 27.04
CA GLY A 249 12.29 -4.45 27.85
C GLY A 249 11.99 -3.70 29.14
N LEU A 250 10.72 -3.65 29.53
CA LEU A 250 10.35 -3.35 30.90
C LEU A 250 11.00 -4.43 31.77
N LEU A 251 12.27 -4.20 32.13
CA LEU A 251 12.89 -4.81 33.30
C LEU A 251 12.22 -4.16 34.50
N THR A 252 11.07 -4.71 34.87
CA THR A 252 10.59 -4.91 36.25
C THR A 252 9.10 -5.20 36.19
N SER A 253 8.72 -6.47 36.25
CA SER A 253 7.48 -6.85 36.93
C SER A 253 7.82 -7.11 38.39
N ARG A 254 7.42 -6.20 39.28
CA ARG A 254 7.02 -6.49 40.65
C ARG A 254 5.73 -5.75 40.90
#